data_AF-A0A657PLK2-F1
#
_entry.id   AF-A0A657PLK2-F1
#
_cell.length_a   1.000
_cell.length_b   1.000
_cell.length_c   1.000
_cell.angle_alpha   90.00
_cell.angle_beta   90.00
_cell.angle_gamma   90.00
#
_symmetry.space_group_name_H-M   'P 1'
#
loop_
_entity.id
_entity.type
_entity.pdbx_description
1 polymer ?
#
loop_
_entity_poly.entity_id
_entity_poly.type
_entity_poly.pdbx_seq_one_letter_code
_entity_poly.pdbx_strand_id
1 'polypeptide(L)'
;MNRQDQDNQSPRPPVLTEQIKDALRGNRLGSFRCDSPFTACLLPLVEALGRQQFGRELVEALPHFVDEIDLVELRNILVVLGYETTPSRTPLEQIRPELYPAIFVGDQGEVLVLIERSGDDIRYFDAVAGCHKEQRAQSIKGIAYLITDTHQTHGSSPKSPDEPWFTRLMRRFQGLLWHLFAMSFLINIIALAVPLFIMMVYDKVIGAGSIANRHGERSEGG
;
A
#
# COMPACT_ATOMS: atom_id res chain seq x y z
N MET A 1 -24.74 7.10 64.55
CA MET A 1 -26.05 7.02 63.87
C MET A 1 -26.03 8.06 62.77
N ASN A 2 -25.94 7.83 61.46
CA ASN A 2 -26.23 6.72 60.55
C ASN A 2 -25.18 6.80 59.41
N ARG A 3 -24.56 5.69 58.99
CA ARG A 3 -24.96 4.84 57.84
C ARG A 3 -25.13 5.65 56.55
N GLN A 4 -24.11 5.60 55.69
CA GLN A 4 -24.01 4.69 54.53
C GLN A 4 -24.75 5.28 53.34
N ASP A 5 -24.00 5.94 52.47
CA ASP A 5 -24.15 5.91 51.00
C ASP A 5 -22.87 6.57 50.43
N GLN A 6 -21.73 5.93 50.71
CA GLN A 6 -20.55 6.11 49.87
C GLN A 6 -20.87 5.38 48.57
N ASP A 7 -21.27 6.18 47.58
CA ASP A 7 -21.36 5.80 46.19
C ASP A 7 -19.96 5.32 45.76
N ASN A 8 -19.72 4.02 45.94
CA ASN A 8 -18.51 3.31 45.53
C ASN A 8 -18.57 3.15 44.00
N GLN A 9 -18.56 4.26 43.27
CA GLN A 9 -18.18 4.28 41.87
C GLN A 9 -16.66 4.17 41.80
N SER A 10 -16.20 2.92 41.89
CA SER A 10 -14.90 2.55 41.32
C SER A 10 -14.85 3.15 39.90
N PRO A 11 -13.77 3.87 39.52
CA PRO A 11 -13.68 4.45 38.18
C PRO A 11 -13.82 3.30 37.19
N ARG A 12 -14.91 3.32 36.39
CA ARG A 12 -15.11 2.36 35.31
C ARG A 12 -13.82 2.37 34.48
N PRO A 13 -13.15 1.22 34.26
CA PRO A 13 -11.92 1.21 33.49
C PRO A 13 -12.20 1.91 32.15
N PRO A 14 -11.31 2.80 31.69
CA PRO A 14 -11.54 3.54 30.47
C PRO A 14 -11.83 2.54 29.35
N VAL A 15 -12.94 2.74 28.63
CA VAL A 15 -13.37 1.88 27.53
C VAL A 15 -12.19 1.73 26.57
N LEU A 16 -11.93 0.51 26.10
CA LEU A 16 -10.78 0.19 25.25
C LEU A 16 -10.64 1.16 24.07
N THR A 17 -11.76 1.53 23.45
CA THR A 17 -11.84 2.51 22.37
C THR A 17 -11.28 3.89 22.77
N GLU A 18 -11.53 4.34 24.00
CA GLU A 18 -10.98 5.60 24.52
C GLU A 18 -9.48 5.49 24.81
N GLN A 19 -9.00 4.34 25.33
CA GLN A 19 -7.57 4.10 25.51
C GLN A 19 -6.82 4.13 24.16
N ILE A 20 -7.40 3.52 23.12
CA ILE A 20 -6.83 3.52 21.78
C ILE A 20 -6.83 4.93 21.18
N LYS A 21 -7.93 5.68 21.33
CA LYS A 21 -8.02 7.09 20.91
C LYS A 21 -6.97 7.96 21.61
N ASP A 22 -6.77 7.79 22.92
CA ASP A 22 -5.81 8.58 23.69
C ASP A 22 -4.36 8.24 23.35
N ALA A 23 -4.03 6.98 23.08
CA ALA A 23 -2.67 6.65 22.63
C ALA A 23 -2.37 7.16 21.22
N LEU A 24 -3.37 7.14 20.33
CA LEU A 24 -3.26 7.75 19.00
C LEU A 24 -3.05 9.26 19.09
N ARG A 25 -3.70 9.94 20.05
CA ARG A 25 -3.49 11.37 20.32
C ARG A 25 -2.12 11.67 20.95
N GLY A 26 -1.66 10.78 21.83
CA GLY A 26 -0.47 11.01 22.65
C GLY A 26 0.85 10.47 22.09
N ASN A 27 0.84 9.72 20.97
CA ASN A 27 2.00 8.97 20.45
C ASN A 27 2.71 8.15 21.55
N ARG A 28 1.95 7.65 22.52
CA ARG A 28 2.45 6.86 23.66
C ARG A 28 2.28 5.39 23.37
N LEU A 29 3.25 4.87 22.63
CA LEU A 29 3.26 3.53 22.02
C LEU A 29 3.60 2.36 22.96
N GLY A 30 3.85 2.61 24.24
CA GLY A 30 4.59 1.67 25.08
C GLY A 30 3.83 0.88 26.15
N SER A 31 2.53 1.09 26.38
CA SER A 31 1.88 0.52 27.56
C SER A 31 0.38 0.20 27.43
N PHE A 32 -0.02 -0.46 26.34
CA PHE A 32 -1.31 -1.14 26.32
C PHE A 32 -1.18 -2.48 27.03
N ARG A 33 -1.71 -2.59 28.26
CA ARG A 33 -2.02 -3.88 28.87
C ARG A 33 -3.53 -4.07 28.75
N CYS A 34 -3.96 -4.57 27.61
CA CYS A 34 -5.34 -5.03 27.41
C CYS A 34 -5.36 -6.54 27.61
N ASP A 35 -6.48 -7.07 28.12
CA ASP A 35 -6.60 -8.48 28.49
C ASP A 35 -6.53 -9.45 27.29
N SER A 36 -6.64 -8.93 26.05
CA SER A 36 -6.49 -9.70 24.81
C SER A 36 -5.20 -9.36 24.04
N PRO A 37 -4.38 -10.38 23.65
CA PRO A 37 -3.22 -10.20 22.77
C PRO A 37 -3.56 -9.55 21.42
N PHE A 38 -4.74 -9.82 20.84
CA PHE A 38 -5.09 -9.30 19.52
C PHE A 38 -5.31 -7.78 19.53
N THR A 39 -5.74 -7.22 20.66
CA THR A 39 -5.80 -5.77 20.87
C THR A 39 -4.42 -5.13 20.76
N ALA A 40 -3.40 -5.77 21.34
CA ALA A 40 -2.03 -5.27 21.29
C ALA A 40 -1.42 -5.33 19.88
N CYS A 41 -1.95 -6.19 19.00
CA CYS A 41 -1.52 -6.28 17.61
C CYS A 41 -1.94 -5.08 16.76
N LEU A 42 -3.05 -4.41 17.08
CA LEU A 42 -3.65 -3.37 16.23
C LEU A 42 -2.67 -2.26 15.87
N LEU A 43 -2.03 -1.69 16.88
CA LEU A 43 -1.19 -0.51 16.69
C LEU A 43 0.09 -0.85 15.89
N PRO A 44 0.90 -1.87 16.26
CA PRO A 44 2.04 -2.30 15.47
C PRO A 44 1.68 -2.68 14.03
N LEU A 45 0.49 -3.24 13.82
CA LEU A 45 0.04 -3.66 12.49
C LEU A 45 -0.34 -2.46 11.63
N VAL A 46 -1.09 -1.52 12.16
CA VAL A 46 -1.47 -0.27 11.48
C VAL A 46 -0.23 0.57 11.15
N GLU A 47 0.73 0.63 12.06
CA GLU A 47 2.03 1.27 11.81
C GLU A 47 2.82 0.58 10.70
N ALA A 48 2.88 -0.76 10.70
CA ALA A 48 3.54 -1.53 9.66
C ALA A 48 2.85 -1.39 8.28
N LEU A 49 1.54 -1.17 8.26
CA LEU A 49 0.75 -0.91 7.04
C LEU A 49 0.91 0.52 6.50
N GLY A 50 1.47 1.45 7.29
CA GLY A 50 2.15 2.64 6.76
C GLY A 50 1.27 3.79 6.21
N ARG A 51 -0.05 3.85 6.48
CA ARG A 51 -0.84 5.04 6.12
C ARG A 51 -0.71 6.12 7.21
N GLN A 52 -0.30 7.31 6.79
CA GLN A 52 -0.14 8.50 7.64
C GLN A 52 -1.46 9.02 8.26
N GLN A 53 -2.62 8.46 7.89
CA GLN A 53 -3.95 9.02 8.20
C GLN A 53 -4.87 8.10 9.01
N PHE A 54 -4.33 7.04 9.62
CA PHE A 54 -5.16 6.08 10.36
C PHE A 54 -5.79 6.63 11.64
N GLY A 55 -5.38 7.79 12.15
CA GLY A 55 -5.95 8.32 13.40
C GLY A 55 -7.48 8.49 13.37
N ARG A 56 -8.07 8.81 12.21
CA ARG A 56 -9.54 8.96 12.08
C ARG A 56 -10.21 7.70 11.56
N GLU A 57 -9.69 7.09 10.49
CA GLU A 57 -10.25 5.86 9.91
C GLU A 57 -10.17 4.67 10.87
N LEU A 58 -9.09 4.52 11.65
CA LEU A 58 -9.00 3.50 12.69
C LEU A 58 -10.05 3.75 13.78
N VAL A 59 -10.24 5.00 14.20
CA VAL A 59 -11.26 5.36 15.19
C VAL A 59 -12.68 5.09 14.68
N GLU A 60 -12.91 5.22 13.38
CA GLU A 60 -14.19 4.88 12.73
C GLU A 60 -14.36 3.37 12.51
N ALA A 61 -13.27 2.65 12.25
CA ALA A 61 -13.26 1.20 12.07
C ALA A 61 -13.30 0.42 13.40
N LEU A 62 -12.91 1.07 14.50
CA LEU A 62 -13.02 0.50 15.84
C LEU A 62 -14.51 0.26 16.15
N PRO A 63 -14.88 -0.95 16.61
CA PRO A 63 -16.24 -1.18 17.04
C PRO A 63 -16.56 -0.21 18.18
N HIS A 64 -17.76 0.39 18.12
CA HIS A 64 -18.13 1.41 19.09
C HIS A 64 -18.16 0.88 20.53
N PHE A 65 -18.22 -0.44 20.74
CA PHE A 65 -18.21 -1.10 22.03
C PHE A 65 -17.64 -2.52 21.93
N VAL A 66 -16.41 -2.76 22.41
CA VAL A 66 -15.94 -4.10 22.77
C VAL A 66 -15.03 -4.01 23.99
N ASP A 67 -15.25 -4.90 24.94
CA ASP A 67 -14.40 -5.05 26.12
C ASP A 67 -13.09 -5.77 25.77
N GLU A 68 -13.14 -6.68 24.78
CA GLU A 68 -11.99 -7.43 24.25
C GLU A 68 -12.07 -7.54 22.72
N ILE A 69 -10.92 -7.52 22.04
CA ILE A 69 -10.82 -7.74 20.59
C ILE A 69 -10.24 -9.13 20.40
N ASP A 70 -10.93 -10.02 19.70
CA ASP A 70 -10.38 -11.32 19.31
C ASP A 70 -9.87 -11.28 17.86
N LEU A 71 -9.38 -12.41 17.38
CA LEU A 71 -8.86 -12.52 16.02
C LEU A 71 -9.93 -12.16 14.97
N VAL A 72 -11.19 -12.51 15.22
CA VAL A 72 -12.30 -12.21 14.30
C VAL A 72 -12.54 -10.71 14.23
N GLU A 73 -12.61 -10.00 15.36
CA GLU A 73 -12.74 -8.54 15.37
C GLU A 73 -11.54 -7.87 14.73
N LEU A 74 -10.31 -8.34 15.02
CA LEU A 74 -9.10 -7.78 14.38
C LEU A 74 -9.19 -7.87 12.85
N ARG A 75 -9.63 -9.02 12.32
CA ARG A 75 -9.81 -9.22 10.87
C ARG A 75 -10.93 -8.34 10.32
N ASN A 76 -12.03 -8.15 11.06
CA ASN A 76 -13.11 -7.26 10.66
C ASN A 76 -12.66 -5.80 10.61
N ILE A 77 -11.88 -5.34 11.60
CA ILE A 77 -11.30 -3.99 11.59
C ILE A 77 -10.41 -3.81 10.36
N LEU A 78 -9.58 -4.79 10.03
CA LEU A 78 -8.76 -4.76 8.83
C LEU A 78 -9.61 -4.65 7.56
N VAL A 79 -10.71 -5.40 7.47
CA VAL A 79 -11.64 -5.30 6.32
C VAL A 79 -12.22 -3.90 6.19
N VAL A 80 -12.63 -3.27 7.30
CA VAL A 80 -13.12 -1.88 7.29
C VAL A 80 -12.03 -0.90 6.86
N LEU A 81 -10.77 -1.16 7.22
CA LEU A 81 -9.61 -0.37 6.78
C LEU A 81 -9.20 -0.62 5.31
N GLY A 82 -9.90 -1.52 4.60
CA GLY A 82 -9.62 -1.87 3.20
C GLY A 82 -8.55 -2.96 3.06
N TYR A 83 -8.40 -3.83 4.05
CA TYR A 83 -7.45 -4.95 4.04
C TYR A 83 -8.17 -6.29 4.26
N GLU A 84 -7.86 -7.26 3.41
CA GLU A 84 -8.31 -8.65 3.57
C GLU A 84 -7.21 -9.50 4.20
N THR A 85 -7.62 -10.52 4.95
CA THR A 85 -6.71 -11.47 5.60
C THR A 85 -7.01 -12.89 5.15
N THR A 86 -6.02 -13.53 4.53
CA THR A 86 -6.12 -14.92 4.09
C THR A 86 -5.30 -15.83 5.01
N PRO A 87 -5.93 -16.84 5.66
CA PRO A 87 -5.21 -17.79 6.50
C PRO A 87 -4.37 -18.76 5.65
N SER A 88 -3.12 -18.98 6.05
CA SER A 88 -2.20 -19.95 5.45
C SER A 88 -1.48 -20.71 6.54
N ARG A 89 -1.62 -22.05 6.56
CA ARG A 89 -0.90 -22.89 7.51
C ARG A 89 0.54 -23.07 7.04
N THR A 90 1.47 -22.41 7.71
CA THR A 90 2.88 -22.33 7.25
C THR A 90 3.76 -22.05 8.47
N PRO A 91 4.94 -22.68 8.59
CA PRO A 91 5.86 -22.34 9.68
C PRO A 91 6.45 -20.94 9.46
N LEU A 92 6.76 -20.25 10.56
CA LEU A 92 7.21 -18.87 10.57
C LEU A 92 8.42 -18.61 9.64
N GLU A 93 9.40 -19.52 9.62
CA GLU A 93 10.58 -19.43 8.75
C GLU A 93 10.30 -19.53 7.25
N GLN A 94 9.16 -20.08 6.83
CA GLN A 94 8.79 -20.24 5.42
C GLN A 94 7.97 -19.05 4.88
N ILE A 95 7.59 -18.11 5.74
CA ILE A 95 6.87 -16.90 5.31
C ILE A 95 7.85 -16.01 4.56
N ARG A 96 7.57 -15.80 3.27
CA ARG A 96 8.45 -15.02 2.40
C ARG A 96 8.40 -13.53 2.76
N PRO A 97 9.50 -12.77 2.59
CA PRO A 97 9.55 -11.34 2.89
C PRO A 97 8.47 -10.51 2.20
N GLU A 98 8.00 -10.92 1.02
CA GLU A 98 6.98 -10.16 0.25
C GLU A 98 5.59 -10.21 0.88
N LEU A 99 5.37 -11.15 1.81
CA LEU A 99 4.11 -11.36 2.51
C LEU A 99 4.03 -10.58 3.83
N TYR A 100 5.06 -9.80 4.16
CA TYR A 100 5.07 -8.92 5.33
C TYR A 100 4.44 -7.56 4.97
N PRO A 101 3.70 -6.92 5.89
CA PRO A 101 3.38 -7.39 7.23
C PRO A 101 2.30 -8.49 7.25
N ALA A 102 2.35 -9.36 8.27
CA ALA A 102 1.38 -10.44 8.46
C ALA A 102 1.13 -10.72 9.95
N ILE A 103 -0.03 -11.29 10.28
CA ILE A 103 -0.31 -11.77 11.64
C ILE A 103 0.02 -13.26 11.69
N PHE A 104 0.71 -13.72 12.72
CA PHE A 104 1.04 -15.13 12.90
C PHE A 104 0.50 -15.63 14.25
N VAL A 105 -0.25 -16.72 14.20
CA VAL A 105 -0.78 -17.41 15.39
C VAL A 105 -0.13 -18.78 15.47
N GLY A 106 0.72 -18.98 16.47
CA GLY A 106 1.44 -20.23 16.71
C GLY A 106 0.56 -21.29 17.37
N ASP A 107 0.91 -22.56 17.15
CA ASP A 107 0.19 -23.70 17.73
C ASP A 107 0.32 -23.75 19.28
N GLN A 108 1.27 -23.02 19.90
CA GLN A 108 1.44 -22.94 21.36
C GLN A 108 0.82 -21.68 21.97
N GLY A 109 0.05 -20.90 21.20
CA GLY A 109 -0.62 -19.68 21.67
C GLY A 109 0.19 -18.41 21.46
N GLU A 110 1.26 -18.46 20.67
CA GLU A 110 2.00 -17.26 20.27
C GLU A 110 1.13 -16.39 19.35
N VAL A 111 1.04 -15.09 19.62
CA VAL A 111 0.38 -14.12 18.74
C VAL A 111 1.41 -13.07 18.36
N LEU A 112 1.84 -13.09 17.10
CA LEU A 112 2.93 -12.27 16.59
C LEU A 112 2.45 -11.39 15.44
N VAL A 113 2.86 -10.12 15.43
CA VAL A 113 2.75 -9.26 14.26
C VAL A 113 4.10 -9.22 13.56
N LEU A 114 4.16 -9.81 12.38
CA LEU A 114 5.36 -9.84 11.56
C LEU A 114 5.47 -8.53 10.80
N ILE A 115 6.54 -7.77 11.06
CA ILE A 115 6.71 -6.40 10.55
C ILE A 115 7.59 -6.42 9.31
N GLU A 116 8.79 -6.99 9.43
CA GLU A 116 9.74 -7.06 8.33
C GLU A 116 10.61 -8.32 8.43
N ARG A 117 11.09 -8.80 7.28
CA ARG A 117 12.13 -9.82 7.19
C ARG A 117 13.36 -9.31 6.46
N SER A 118 14.54 -9.54 7.04
CA SER A 118 15.85 -9.23 6.46
C SER A 118 16.68 -10.51 6.41
N GLY A 119 16.59 -11.23 5.29
CA GLY A 119 17.24 -12.54 5.15
C GLY A 119 16.64 -13.56 6.12
N ASP A 120 17.46 -14.02 7.07
CA ASP A 120 17.06 -14.98 8.10
C ASP A 120 16.49 -14.32 9.36
N ASP A 121 16.69 -13.02 9.53
CA ASP A 121 16.20 -12.29 10.69
C ASP A 121 14.81 -11.70 10.43
N ILE A 122 13.96 -11.81 11.45
CA ILE A 122 12.60 -11.31 11.43
C ILE A 122 12.42 -10.29 12.55
N ARG A 123 11.83 -9.15 12.19
CA ARG A 123 11.35 -8.15 13.13
C ARG A 123 9.86 -8.34 13.32
N TYR A 124 9.45 -8.60 14.55
CA TYR A 124 8.05 -8.83 14.90
C TYR A 124 7.70 -8.18 16.23
N PHE A 125 6.41 -7.95 16.45
CA PHE A 125 5.88 -7.57 17.74
C PHE A 125 5.23 -8.80 18.39
N ASP A 126 5.67 -9.11 19.60
CA ASP A 126 5.11 -10.19 20.43
C ASP A 126 3.95 -9.61 21.22
N ALA A 127 2.73 -10.02 20.89
CA ALA A 127 1.52 -9.45 21.49
C ALA A 127 1.26 -9.95 22.92
N VAL A 128 1.86 -11.08 23.30
CA VAL A 128 1.79 -11.62 24.67
C VAL A 128 2.79 -10.90 25.56
N ALA A 129 4.00 -10.66 25.06
CA ALA A 129 5.03 -9.91 25.79
C ALA A 129 4.85 -8.38 25.71
N GLY A 130 4.09 -7.89 24.73
CA GLY A 130 3.85 -6.47 24.48
C GLY A 130 5.08 -5.70 24.01
N CYS A 131 6.01 -6.36 23.30
CA CYS A 131 7.27 -5.73 22.88
C CYS A 131 7.74 -6.15 21.48
N HIS A 132 8.49 -5.26 20.84
CA HIS A 132 9.17 -5.56 19.58
C HIS A 132 10.41 -6.43 19.83
N LYS A 133 10.55 -7.48 19.02
CA LYS A 133 11.70 -8.38 19.03
C LYS A 133 12.25 -8.51 17.61
N GLU A 134 13.55 -8.72 17.54
CA GLU A 134 14.25 -9.04 16.31
C GLU A 134 15.13 -10.26 16.59
N GLN A 135 14.89 -11.33 15.84
CA GLN A 135 15.64 -12.58 15.99
C GLN A 135 15.55 -13.38 14.69
N ARG A 136 16.41 -14.39 14.60
CA ARG A 136 16.36 -15.36 13.51
C ARG A 136 15.00 -16.05 13.45
N ALA A 137 14.48 -16.24 12.23
CA ALA A 137 13.24 -16.95 12.00
C ALA A 137 13.36 -18.39 12.52
N GLN A 138 12.45 -18.74 13.43
CA GLN A 138 12.39 -20.07 14.03
C GLN A 138 11.36 -20.93 13.30
N SER A 139 11.50 -22.25 13.38
CA SER A 139 10.55 -23.22 12.83
C SER A 139 9.32 -23.39 13.74
N ILE A 140 8.63 -22.29 14.02
CA ILE A 140 7.39 -22.29 14.79
C ILE A 140 6.24 -22.62 13.84
N LYS A 141 5.44 -23.64 14.15
CA LYS A 141 4.26 -24.02 13.36
C LYS A 141 3.06 -23.20 13.80
N GLY A 142 2.25 -22.80 12.84
CA GLY A 142 1.07 -21.99 13.10
C GLY A 142 0.32 -21.63 11.83
N ILE A 143 -0.55 -20.63 11.96
CA ILE A 143 -1.35 -20.04 10.89
C ILE A 143 -0.90 -18.60 10.69
N ALA A 144 -0.44 -18.28 9.49
CA ALA A 144 -0.17 -16.92 9.06
C ALA A 144 -1.42 -16.33 8.38
N TYR A 145 -1.88 -15.18 8.84
CA TYR A 145 -2.91 -14.38 8.19
C TYR A 145 -2.21 -13.34 7.33
N LEU A 146 -2.17 -13.62 6.03
CA LEU A 146 -1.52 -12.80 5.03
C LEU A 146 -2.43 -11.62 4.69
N ILE A 147 -1.88 -10.41 4.70
CA ILE A 147 -2.65 -9.18 4.51
C ILE A 147 -2.54 -8.73 3.06
N THR A 148 -3.69 -8.47 2.43
CA THR A 148 -3.79 -7.94 1.07
C THR A 148 -4.69 -6.72 1.06
N ASP A 149 -4.26 -5.65 0.39
CA ASP A 149 -5.08 -4.44 0.20
C ASP A 149 -6.22 -4.74 -0.80
N THR A 150 -7.47 -4.50 -0.38
CA THR A 150 -8.67 -4.74 -1.20
C THR A 150 -9.03 -3.56 -2.08
N HIS A 151 -8.45 -2.37 -1.82
CA HIS A 151 -8.50 -1.28 -2.78
C HIS A 151 -7.61 -1.64 -3.97
N GLN A 152 -8.26 -2.12 -5.02
CA GLN A 152 -7.64 -2.49 -6.29
C GLN A 152 -6.72 -1.39 -6.83
N THR A 153 -5.44 -1.52 -6.51
CA THR A 153 -4.37 -1.21 -7.46
C THR A 153 -3.43 -2.39 -7.41
N HIS A 154 -3.55 -3.28 -8.40
CA HIS A 154 -2.78 -4.52 -8.47
C HIS A 154 -1.28 -4.28 -8.19
N GLY A 155 -0.65 -5.13 -7.35
CA GLY A 155 0.80 -5.38 -7.33
C GLY A 155 1.59 -4.82 -6.14
N SER A 156 1.84 -5.69 -5.17
CA SER A 156 2.73 -5.62 -3.99
C SER A 156 4.15 -5.08 -4.31
N SER A 157 5.00 -4.56 -3.41
CA SER A 157 5.16 -4.61 -1.94
C SER A 157 6.11 -3.45 -1.53
N PRO A 158 6.22 -3.03 -0.24
CA PRO A 158 6.93 -1.84 0.20
C PRO A 158 8.39 -2.15 0.61
N LYS A 159 9.36 -1.39 0.10
CA LYS A 159 10.65 -1.21 0.77
C LYS A 159 11.31 0.12 0.39
N SER A 160 11.87 0.76 1.42
CA SER A 160 12.74 1.94 1.44
C SER A 160 12.09 3.31 1.73
N PRO A 161 12.73 4.17 2.56
CA PRO A 161 12.09 5.29 3.27
C PRO A 161 12.00 6.62 2.48
N ASP A 162 12.51 6.70 1.25
CA ASP A 162 12.61 8.00 0.53
C ASP A 162 12.18 7.96 -0.95
N GLU A 163 11.38 6.97 -1.37
CA GLU A 163 10.82 6.94 -2.73
C GLU A 163 9.38 7.46 -2.74
N PRO A 164 9.09 8.63 -3.33
CA PRO A 164 7.74 9.16 -3.41
C PRO A 164 6.86 8.16 -4.16
N TRP A 165 5.75 7.75 -3.54
CA TRP A 165 4.74 6.80 -4.02
C TRP A 165 4.36 6.91 -5.51
N PHE A 166 4.61 8.07 -6.12
CA PHE A 166 4.49 8.35 -7.56
C PHE A 166 5.41 7.48 -8.43
N THR A 167 6.70 7.31 -8.11
CA THR A 167 7.66 6.55 -8.95
C THR A 167 7.30 5.06 -9.06
N ARG A 168 6.76 4.49 -7.99
CA ARG A 168 6.32 3.08 -7.94
C ARG A 168 5.08 2.84 -8.78
N LEU A 169 4.17 3.81 -8.83
CA LEU A 169 3.03 3.79 -9.74
C LEU A 169 3.51 3.83 -11.20
N MET A 170 4.54 4.64 -11.52
CA MET A 170 4.98 4.82 -12.91
C MET A 170 5.66 3.58 -13.49
N ARG A 171 6.37 2.82 -12.67
CA ARG A 171 7.07 1.60 -13.10
C ARG A 171 6.14 0.44 -13.43
N ARG A 172 4.93 0.42 -12.88
CA ARG A 172 3.91 -0.60 -13.18
C ARG A 172 3.03 -0.22 -14.38
N PHE A 173 2.79 1.08 -14.58
CA PHE A 173 2.05 1.58 -15.73
C PHE A 173 2.91 1.81 -16.98
N GLN A 174 4.25 1.85 -16.90
CA GLN A 174 5.12 2.13 -18.05
C GLN A 174 4.86 1.23 -19.27
N GLY A 175 4.50 -0.04 -19.08
CA GLY A 175 4.18 -0.95 -20.19
C GLY A 175 2.87 -0.58 -20.92
N LEU A 176 1.88 -0.08 -20.16
CA LEU A 176 0.59 0.38 -20.70
C LEU A 176 0.70 1.80 -21.27
N LEU A 177 1.42 2.69 -20.57
CA LEU A 177 1.72 4.05 -21.02
C LEU A 177 2.56 4.03 -22.30
N TRP A 178 3.51 3.11 -22.44
CA TRP A 178 4.27 2.94 -23.68
C TRP A 178 3.37 2.51 -24.85
N HIS A 179 2.36 1.66 -24.62
CA HIS A 179 1.38 1.31 -25.64
C HIS A 179 0.53 2.51 -26.06
N LEU A 180 0.00 3.28 -25.08
CA LEU A 180 -0.80 4.48 -25.36
C LEU A 180 0.01 5.57 -26.05
N PHE A 181 1.27 5.74 -25.63
CA PHE A 181 2.22 6.68 -26.22
C PHE A 181 2.61 6.24 -27.64
N ALA A 182 2.92 4.96 -27.86
CA ALA A 182 3.25 4.42 -29.18
C ALA A 182 2.06 4.55 -30.15
N MET A 183 0.84 4.27 -29.69
CA MET A 183 -0.38 4.47 -30.49
C MET A 183 -0.59 5.93 -30.84
N SER A 184 -0.49 6.83 -29.85
CA SER A 184 -0.64 8.28 -30.07
C SER A 184 0.46 8.83 -30.98
N PHE A 185 1.69 8.37 -30.83
CA PHE A 185 2.82 8.75 -31.66
C PHE A 185 2.65 8.26 -33.11
N LEU A 186 2.21 7.01 -33.30
CA LEU A 186 1.93 6.45 -34.62
C LEU A 186 0.81 7.22 -35.34
N ILE A 187 -0.26 7.57 -34.62
CA ILE A 187 -1.35 8.40 -35.16
C ILE A 187 -0.82 9.76 -35.60
N ASN A 188 0.01 10.42 -34.78
CA ASN A 188 0.60 11.71 -35.14
C ASN A 188 1.56 11.60 -36.35
N ILE A 189 2.32 10.51 -36.48
CA ILE A 189 3.15 10.26 -37.67
C ILE A 189 2.29 10.10 -38.92
N ILE A 190 1.21 9.32 -38.85
CA ILE A 190 0.30 9.11 -39.98
C ILE A 190 -0.39 10.44 -40.37
N ALA A 191 -0.77 11.26 -39.38
CA ALA A 191 -1.34 12.57 -39.62
C ALA A 191 -0.38 13.52 -40.35
N LEU A 192 0.92 13.44 -40.09
CA LEU A 192 1.95 14.21 -40.79
C LEU A 192 2.35 13.61 -42.16
N ALA A 193 2.14 12.31 -42.35
CA ALA A 193 2.45 11.63 -43.61
C ALA A 193 1.55 12.12 -44.76
N VAL A 194 0.27 12.44 -44.48
CA VAL A 194 -0.67 12.90 -45.51
C VAL A 194 -0.26 14.27 -46.11
N PRO A 195 0.00 15.33 -45.31
CA PRO A 195 0.52 16.60 -45.83
C PRO A 195 1.87 16.48 -46.54
N LEU A 196 2.80 15.67 -46.00
CA LEU A 196 4.11 15.46 -46.62
C LEU A 196 4.00 14.71 -47.95
N PHE A 197 3.08 13.75 -48.07
CA PHE A 197 2.81 13.06 -49.32
C PHE A 197 2.25 14.03 -50.37
N ILE A 198 1.31 14.90 -49.98
CA ILE A 198 0.80 15.95 -50.86
C ILE A 198 1.95 16.84 -51.32
N MET A 199 2.79 17.34 -50.41
CA MET A 199 3.93 18.19 -50.77
C MET A 199 4.95 17.47 -51.67
N MET A 200 5.23 16.18 -51.43
CA MET A 200 6.12 15.38 -52.29
C MET A 200 5.54 15.17 -53.69
N VAL A 201 4.24 14.89 -53.81
CA VAL A 201 3.58 14.76 -55.12
C VAL A 201 3.58 16.10 -55.83
N TYR A 202 3.26 17.19 -55.13
CA TYR A 202 3.30 18.53 -55.69
C TYR A 202 4.70 18.93 -56.16
N ASP A 203 5.75 18.73 -55.36
CA ASP A 203 7.14 18.99 -55.78
C ASP A 203 7.56 18.12 -56.97
N LYS A 204 7.09 16.87 -57.04
CA LYS A 204 7.38 15.98 -58.17
C LYS A 204 6.66 16.41 -59.45
N VAL A 205 5.45 16.95 -59.35
CA VAL A 205 4.63 17.39 -60.49
C VAL A 205 5.01 18.81 -60.93
N ILE A 206 5.43 19.68 -60.01
CA ILE A 206 5.80 21.08 -60.29
C ILE A 206 7.31 21.26 -60.51
N GLY A 207 8.16 20.44 -59.89
CA GLY A 207 9.62 20.44 -60.10
C GLY A 207 10.07 20.01 -61.50
N ALA A 208 9.18 19.42 -62.29
CA ALA A 208 9.40 19.18 -63.72
C ALA A 208 9.11 20.41 -64.61
N GLY A 209 8.75 21.57 -64.03
CA GLY A 209 8.37 22.78 -64.77
C GLY A 209 9.42 23.89 -64.88
N SER A 210 10.52 23.87 -64.11
CA SER A 210 11.38 25.07 -63.95
C SER A 210 12.74 25.05 -64.65
N ILE A 211 13.07 24.03 -65.45
CA ILE A 211 14.29 24.04 -66.29
C ILE A 211 14.10 24.56 -67.73
N ALA A 212 12.91 25.04 -68.08
CA ALA A 212 12.61 25.47 -69.47
C ALA A 212 12.70 26.99 -69.72
N ASN A 213 13.23 27.80 -68.79
CA ASN A 213 13.41 29.24 -69.05
C ASN A 213 14.87 29.69 -68.88
N ARG A 214 15.77 29.21 -69.75
CA ARG A 214 17.10 29.84 -69.92
C ARG A 214 17.69 29.75 -71.34
N HIS A 215 16.88 29.59 -72.38
CA HIS A 215 17.37 29.81 -73.74
C HIS A 215 16.25 30.33 -74.62
N GLY A 216 16.26 31.63 -74.92
CA GLY A 216 15.41 32.14 -75.98
C GLY A 216 15.04 33.62 -76.00
N GLU A 217 15.88 34.54 -75.52
CA GLU A 217 15.78 35.95 -75.96
C GLU A 217 17.18 36.53 -76.22
N ARG A 218 17.78 36.06 -77.30
CA ARG A 218 18.73 36.83 -78.11
C ARG A 218 18.24 36.74 -79.56
N SER A 219 18.14 37.89 -80.22
CA SER A 219 17.54 38.15 -81.54
C SER A 219 16.02 38.25 -81.49
N GLU A 220 15.35 39.33 -81.92
CA GLU A 220 15.67 40.32 -82.95
C GLU A 220 15.04 41.68 -82.63
N GLY A 221 15.71 42.77 -83.02
CA GLY A 221 15.13 44.12 -82.97
C GLY A 221 16.10 45.18 -83.47
N GLY A 222 16.28 45.27 -84.78
CA GLY A 222 16.72 46.48 -85.51
C GLY A 222 18.21 46.70 -85.65
#